data_AF-A0A2S7NZK5-F1
#
_entry.id   AF-A0A2S7NZK5-F1
#
_cell.length_a   1.000
_cell.length_b   1.000
_cell.length_c   1.000
_cell.angle_alpha   90.00
_cell.angle_beta   90.00
_cell.angle_gamma   90.00
#
_symmetry.space_group_name_H-M   'P 1'
#
loop_
_entity.id
_entity.type
_entity.pdbx_description
1 polymer ?
#
loop_
_entity_poly.entity_id
_entity_poly.type
_entity_poly.pdbx_seq_one_letter_code
_entity_poly.pdbx_strand_id
1 'polypeptide(L)'
;MCTLYLLTNIAYVSPNSPQIISHHRSHYFQLIVVPLPQNGDFTNKHSIIEQFFILTIGQVWNEEGALRLMNACIAVSSLGNVIVTTFTAARVKQEIAKEGILPWSLTLAKNVNLIEHLTSKRRRHHHPNPEDSSTLVSTSTSQFEPIPLPALVLHCLFSTILILASIRIPHPQDAYPFLVGIYTYTIDAMSAICLSLGLILMRLHSTSAWNTYSTSNRWVSLSVGIIVFCANTFPVAALWIPEKGLTASVPWYMVPTIGWALVLGGVLYWAGFKYAVPVWLKGAVLEVKRDPVIRVDEEGHFVQVGEMVYQKWAVPEGEDEDGGMGYRNGYVMES
;
A
#
# COMPACT_ATOMS: atom_id res chain seq x y z
N MET A 1 -4.36 -6.32 7.03
CA MET A 1 -3.47 -7.46 7.39
C MET A 1 -2.73 -7.28 8.73
N CYS A 2 -2.44 -6.07 9.22
CA CYS A 2 -1.89 -5.88 10.58
C CYS A 2 -2.96 -5.89 11.70
N THR A 3 -4.22 -5.61 11.38
CA THR A 3 -5.34 -5.58 12.34
C THR A 3 -5.80 -6.98 12.80
N LEU A 4 -5.49 -8.03 12.04
CA LEU A 4 -5.89 -9.40 12.39
C LEU A 4 -4.98 -10.05 13.47
N TYR A 5 -3.73 -9.60 13.59
CA TYR A 5 -2.74 -10.24 14.49
C TYR A 5 -2.85 -9.80 15.95
N LEU A 6 -3.47 -8.64 16.22
CA LEU A 6 -3.78 -8.17 17.58
C LEU A 6 -5.09 -8.75 18.13
N LEU A 7 -5.98 -9.25 17.25
CA LEU A 7 -7.26 -9.84 17.63
C LEU A 7 -7.17 -11.35 17.93
N THR A 8 -6.09 -12.03 17.55
CA THR A 8 -5.94 -13.49 17.70
C THR A 8 -5.61 -13.96 19.12
N ASN A 9 -5.36 -13.06 20.09
CA ASN A 9 -5.08 -13.44 21.49
C ASN A 9 -6.15 -12.99 22.51
N ILE A 10 -7.28 -12.43 22.07
CA ILE A 10 -8.38 -12.05 22.97
C ILE A 10 -9.48 -13.11 22.86
N ALA A 11 -9.38 -14.16 23.67
CA ALA A 11 -10.45 -15.13 23.84
C ALA A 11 -11.43 -14.63 24.93
N TYR A 12 -12.71 -14.51 24.57
CA TYR A 12 -13.78 -14.10 25.48
C TYR A 12 -14.37 -15.32 26.21
N VAL A 13 -14.44 -15.25 27.54
CA VAL A 13 -15.18 -16.20 28.37
C VAL A 13 -16.54 -15.59 28.69
N SER A 14 -17.62 -16.25 28.26
CA SER A 14 -19.00 -15.91 28.65
C SER A 14 -19.22 -16.25 30.13
N PRO A 15 -19.88 -15.39 30.93
CA PRO A 15 -20.06 -15.60 32.36
C PRO A 15 -20.93 -16.83 32.74
N ASN A 16 -21.54 -17.49 31.75
CA ASN A 16 -22.35 -18.70 31.98
C ASN A 16 -21.55 -20.02 31.92
N SER A 17 -20.21 -19.98 31.74
CA SER A 17 -19.40 -21.19 31.87
C SER A 17 -19.09 -21.45 33.36
N PRO A 18 -19.32 -22.68 33.88
CA PRO A 18 -19.01 -23.00 35.26
C PRO A 18 -17.53 -22.74 35.54
N GLN A 19 -17.26 -22.03 36.64
CA GLN A 19 -15.92 -21.69 37.14
C GLN A 19 -15.08 -22.95 37.31
N ILE A 20 -14.24 -23.28 36.33
CA ILE A 20 -13.16 -24.25 36.53
C ILE A 20 -11.96 -23.45 37.02
N ILE A 21 -11.88 -23.28 38.33
CA ILE A 21 -10.63 -22.99 39.03
C ILE A 21 -9.77 -24.25 38.87
N SER A 22 -8.95 -24.33 37.82
CA SER A 22 -7.85 -25.29 37.78
C SER A 22 -6.54 -24.55 37.91
N HIS A 23 -5.95 -24.74 39.09
CA HIS A 23 -4.62 -24.32 39.44
C HIS A 23 -3.62 -25.22 38.68
N HIS A 24 -3.46 -25.05 37.36
CA HIS A 24 -2.46 -25.79 36.59
C HIS A 24 -1.37 -24.86 36.08
N ARG A 25 -0.24 -24.94 36.78
CA ARG A 25 1.06 -24.42 36.37
C ARG A 25 1.44 -25.04 35.02
N SER A 26 1.36 -24.28 33.93
CA SER A 26 2.04 -24.60 32.68
C SER A 26 2.50 -23.30 32.04
N HIS A 27 3.79 -23.25 31.72
CA HIS A 27 4.42 -22.12 31.08
C HIS A 27 3.84 -21.88 29.67
N TYR A 28 3.86 -20.61 29.28
CA TYR A 28 3.49 -20.03 27.97
C TYR A 28 1.99 -19.74 27.77
N PHE A 29 1.70 -18.45 27.55
CA PHE A 29 0.40 -17.77 27.36
C PHE A 29 -0.32 -17.31 28.65
N GLN A 30 0.07 -16.13 29.14
CA GLN A 30 -0.79 -15.30 29.98
C GLN A 30 -1.93 -14.76 29.11
N LEU A 31 -3.07 -15.45 29.12
CA LEU A 31 -4.32 -14.93 28.57
C LEU A 31 -4.84 -13.86 29.54
N ILE A 32 -4.83 -12.59 29.12
CA ILE A 32 -5.41 -11.51 29.94
C ILE A 32 -6.92 -11.55 29.75
N VAL A 33 -7.62 -12.15 30.70
CA VAL A 33 -9.08 -12.15 30.77
C VAL A 33 -9.52 -10.80 31.35
N VAL A 34 -10.23 -10.00 30.56
CA VAL A 34 -10.87 -8.77 31.04
C VAL A 34 -12.27 -9.12 31.54
N PRO A 35 -12.54 -9.11 32.85
CA PRO A 35 -13.86 -9.42 33.37
C PRO A 35 -14.85 -8.31 32.98
N LEU A 36 -15.88 -8.67 32.22
CA LEU A 36 -16.99 -7.77 31.89
C LEU A 36 -17.96 -7.67 33.08
N PRO A 37 -18.58 -6.51 33.34
CA PRO A 37 -19.59 -6.35 34.38
C PRO A 37 -20.82 -7.25 34.10
N GLN A 38 -21.29 -7.97 35.12
CA GLN A 38 -22.35 -9.00 35.04
C GLN A 38 -23.68 -8.51 34.43
N ASN A 39 -23.94 -7.20 34.47
CA ASN A 39 -25.21 -6.64 34.01
C ASN A 39 -25.21 -6.27 32.52
N GLY A 40 -24.12 -6.49 31.79
CA GLY A 40 -24.00 -6.12 30.37
C GLY A 40 -24.19 -4.62 30.10
N ASP A 41 -24.23 -3.81 31.16
CA ASP A 41 -24.58 -2.41 31.12
C ASP A 41 -23.30 -1.60 30.99
N PHE A 42 -22.97 -1.21 29.76
CA PHE A 42 -21.94 -0.22 29.46
C PHE A 42 -22.45 1.20 29.80
N THR A 43 -23.09 1.37 30.95
CA THR A 43 -23.65 2.65 31.42
C THR A 43 -22.57 3.71 31.63
N ASN A 44 -21.31 3.28 31.76
CA ASN A 44 -20.16 4.16 31.74
C ASN A 44 -19.61 4.23 30.33
N LYS A 45 -19.47 5.45 29.81
CA LYS A 45 -19.07 5.89 28.46
C LYS A 45 -17.70 5.38 27.96
N HIS A 46 -17.17 4.30 28.52
CA HIS A 46 -15.82 3.80 28.29
C HIS A 46 -15.82 2.58 27.38
N SER A 47 -15.01 2.63 26.32
CA SER A 47 -14.77 1.47 25.45
C SER A 47 -14.11 0.31 26.21
N ILE A 48 -14.18 -0.91 25.66
CA ILE A 48 -13.56 -2.11 26.25
C ILE A 48 -12.06 -1.88 26.52
N ILE A 49 -11.38 -1.19 25.61
CA ILE A 49 -9.96 -0.86 25.73
C ILE A 49 -9.74 0.13 26.88
N GLU A 50 -10.60 1.13 27.03
CA GLU A 50 -10.51 2.06 28.19
C GLU A 50 -10.65 1.33 29.52
N GLN A 51 -11.61 0.40 29.62
CA GLN A 51 -11.77 -0.41 30.84
C GLN A 51 -10.55 -1.29 31.10
N PHE A 52 -9.96 -1.90 30.07
CA PHE A 52 -8.72 -2.66 30.21
C PHE A 52 -7.57 -1.80 30.75
N PHE A 53 -7.35 -0.61 30.20
CA PHE A 53 -6.28 0.28 30.65
C PHE A 53 -6.52 0.79 32.07
N ILE A 54 -7.75 1.15 32.42
CA ILE A 54 -8.13 1.56 33.78
C ILE A 54 -7.88 0.42 34.78
N LEU A 55 -8.34 -0.79 34.48
CA LEU A 55 -8.20 -1.93 35.39
C LEU A 55 -6.75 -2.44 35.50
N THR A 56 -5.96 -2.35 34.43
CA THR A 56 -4.59 -2.91 34.41
C THR A 56 -3.55 -1.90 34.90
N ILE A 57 -3.59 -0.67 34.38
CA ILE A 57 -2.57 0.37 34.62
C ILE A 57 -3.09 1.41 35.60
N GLY A 58 -4.40 1.70 35.58
CA GLY A 58 -5.03 2.67 36.48
C GLY A 58 -4.93 2.27 37.96
N GLN A 59 -4.93 0.97 38.27
CA GLN A 59 -4.72 0.47 39.64
C GLN A 59 -3.31 0.75 40.20
N VAL A 60 -2.29 0.78 39.34
CA VAL A 60 -0.89 0.97 39.74
C VAL A 60 -0.48 2.44 39.74
N TRP A 61 -1.04 3.22 38.82
CA TRP A 61 -0.67 4.62 38.62
C TRP A 61 -1.82 5.57 38.99
N ASN A 62 -2.72 5.81 38.03
CA ASN A 62 -3.91 6.63 38.17
C ASN A 62 -4.79 6.38 36.93
N GLU A 63 -6.11 6.50 37.06
CA GLU A 63 -7.06 6.28 35.96
C GLU A 63 -6.84 7.26 34.81
N GLU A 64 -6.66 8.56 35.11
CA GLU A 64 -6.34 9.57 34.08
C GLU A 64 -5.01 9.28 33.38
N GLY A 65 -4.01 8.79 34.12
CA GLY A 65 -2.71 8.42 33.56
C GLY A 65 -2.83 7.26 32.58
N ALA A 66 -3.63 6.25 32.94
CA ALA A 66 -3.89 5.09 32.08
C ALA A 66 -4.62 5.48 30.78
N LEU A 67 -5.61 6.37 30.85
CA LEU A 67 -6.32 6.86 29.66
C LEU A 67 -5.43 7.73 28.75
N ARG A 68 -4.56 8.57 29.32
CA ARG A 68 -3.58 9.35 28.54
C ARG A 68 -2.57 8.43 27.85
N LEU A 69 -2.10 7.40 28.54
CA LEU A 69 -1.20 6.40 27.96
C LEU A 69 -1.88 5.62 26.84
N MET A 70 -3.13 5.18 27.04
CA MET A 70 -3.93 4.54 26.00
C MET A 70 -4.02 5.42 24.74
N ASN A 71 -4.41 6.69 24.91
CA ASN A 71 -4.50 7.64 23.80
C ASN A 71 -3.15 7.83 23.08
N ALA A 72 -2.04 7.88 23.83
CA ALA A 72 -0.71 7.94 23.25
C ALA A 72 -0.35 6.66 22.46
N CYS A 73 -0.67 5.47 22.98
CA CYS A 73 -0.45 4.21 22.28
C CYS A 73 -1.27 4.11 20.98
N ILE A 74 -2.54 4.53 21.00
CA ILE A 74 -3.40 4.58 19.82
C ILE A 74 -2.84 5.58 18.80
N ALA A 75 -2.38 6.75 19.25
CA ALA A 75 -1.78 7.76 18.38
C ALA A 75 -0.48 7.25 17.73
N VAL A 76 0.41 6.61 18.48
CA VAL A 76 1.66 6.03 17.95
C VAL A 76 1.37 4.88 16.97
N SER A 77 0.41 4.00 17.30
CA SER A 77 0.02 2.89 16.44
C SER A 77 -0.57 3.37 15.11
N SER A 78 -1.50 4.32 15.17
CA SER A 78 -2.12 4.91 13.96
C SER A 78 -1.10 5.68 13.12
N LEU A 79 -0.19 6.43 13.74
CA LEU A 79 0.91 7.11 13.05
C LEU A 79 1.81 6.12 12.30
N GLY A 80 2.22 5.03 12.95
CA GLY A 80 3.04 4.00 12.32
C GLY A 80 2.34 3.35 11.11
N ASN A 81 1.05 3.04 11.24
CA ASN A 81 0.28 2.49 10.14
C ASN A 81 0.20 3.47 8.94
N VAL A 82 -0.05 4.75 9.21
CA VAL A 82 -0.08 5.78 8.15
C VAL A 82 1.27 5.90 7.45
N ILE A 83 2.39 5.90 8.18
CA ILE A 83 3.74 5.98 7.61
C ILE A 83 4.00 4.79 6.68
N VAL A 84 3.74 3.56 7.15
CA VAL A 84 3.97 2.33 6.37
C VAL A 84 3.09 2.32 5.11
N THR A 85 1.79 2.55 5.25
CA THR A 85 0.87 2.56 4.09
C THR A 85 1.23 3.63 3.08
N THR A 86 1.63 4.84 3.53
CA THR A 86 2.03 5.93 2.63
C THR A 86 3.29 5.57 1.85
N PHE A 87 4.30 5.01 2.53
CA PHE A 87 5.54 4.58 1.87
C PHE A 87 5.29 3.45 0.87
N THR A 88 4.54 2.41 1.25
CA THR A 88 4.18 1.31 0.34
C THR A 88 3.41 1.83 -0.88
N ALA A 89 2.44 2.73 -0.68
CA ALA A 89 1.67 3.30 -1.77
C ALA A 89 2.49 4.22 -2.68
N ALA A 90 3.57 4.84 -2.19
CA ALA A 90 4.50 5.59 -3.01
C ALA A 90 5.41 4.66 -3.82
N ARG A 91 5.92 3.58 -3.21
CA ARG A 91 6.72 2.56 -3.92
C ARG A 91 5.93 1.88 -5.04
N VAL A 92 4.68 1.48 -4.80
CA VAL A 92 3.84 0.89 -5.85
C VAL A 92 3.69 1.85 -7.04
N LYS A 93 3.46 3.16 -6.79
CA LYS A 93 3.39 4.16 -7.86
C LYS A 93 4.72 4.33 -8.60
N GLN A 94 5.84 4.27 -7.88
CA GLN A 94 7.16 4.32 -8.47
C GLN A 94 7.42 3.13 -9.39
N GLU A 95 7.11 1.90 -8.95
CA GLU A 95 7.27 0.70 -9.77
C GLU A 95 6.39 0.74 -11.03
N ILE A 96 5.16 1.22 -10.90
CA ILE A 96 4.28 1.44 -12.05
C ILE A 96 4.84 2.53 -12.98
N ALA A 97 5.41 3.61 -12.43
CA ALA A 97 6.02 4.68 -13.22
C ALA A 97 7.21 4.20 -14.04
N LYS A 98 7.98 3.24 -13.53
CA LYS A 98 9.10 2.64 -14.26
C LYS A 98 8.64 1.89 -15.51
N GLU A 99 7.39 1.42 -15.58
CA GLU A 99 6.79 0.82 -16.79
C GLU A 99 6.46 1.86 -17.88
N GLY A 100 6.65 3.16 -17.61
CA GLY A 100 6.44 4.22 -18.61
C GLY A 100 4.99 4.50 -18.97
N ILE A 101 4.03 3.83 -18.32
CA ILE A 101 2.60 3.98 -18.60
C ILE A 101 1.98 5.24 -17.98
N LEU A 102 2.69 5.93 -17.07
CA LEU A 102 2.18 7.11 -16.36
C LEU A 102 2.66 8.41 -17.02
N PRO A 103 1.90 9.51 -16.91
CA PRO A 103 2.40 10.81 -17.33
C PRO A 103 3.59 11.22 -16.43
N TRP A 104 4.65 11.75 -17.03
CA TRP A 104 5.92 12.08 -16.35
C TRP A 104 6.54 10.91 -15.58
N SER A 105 6.36 9.69 -16.09
CA SER A 105 6.90 8.43 -15.58
C SER A 105 8.34 8.49 -15.07
N LEU A 106 9.27 9.10 -15.82
CA LEU A 106 10.69 9.22 -15.43
C LEU A 106 10.86 10.01 -14.13
N THR A 107 10.11 11.10 -13.95
CA THR A 107 10.18 11.89 -12.71
C THR A 107 9.60 11.13 -11.53
N LEU A 108 8.54 10.35 -11.74
CA LEU A 108 7.90 9.55 -10.70
C LEU A 108 8.69 8.29 -10.33
N ALA A 109 9.46 7.76 -11.27
CA ALA A 109 10.36 6.62 -11.08
C ALA A 109 11.61 6.98 -10.26
N LYS A 110 11.94 8.26 -10.11
CA LYS A 110 13.19 8.72 -9.52
C LYS A 110 13.30 8.42 -8.02
N ASN A 111 14.48 7.93 -7.66
CA ASN A 111 14.94 7.72 -6.30
C ASN A 111 15.71 8.97 -5.81
N VAL A 112 15.42 9.47 -4.60
CA VAL A 112 16.07 10.68 -4.06
C VAL A 112 16.68 10.41 -2.69
N ASN A 113 17.96 10.77 -2.52
CA ASN A 113 18.67 10.70 -1.24
C ASN A 113 18.51 12.00 -0.44
N LEU A 114 17.37 12.16 0.22
CA LEU A 114 17.09 13.38 0.99
C LEU A 114 18.06 13.56 2.17
N ILE A 115 18.38 12.47 2.88
CA ILE A 115 19.28 12.51 4.04
C ILE A 115 20.69 12.94 3.62
N GLU A 116 21.22 12.36 2.54
CA GLU A 116 22.53 12.73 1.99
C GLU A 116 22.58 14.20 1.55
N HIS A 117 21.52 14.69 0.91
CA HIS A 117 21.42 16.10 0.54
C HIS A 117 21.42 17.03 1.77
N LEU A 118 20.71 16.65 2.84
CA LEU A 118 20.65 17.44 4.08
C LEU A 118 21.95 17.36 4.90
N THR A 119 22.57 16.17 5.01
CA THR A 119 23.82 15.97 5.76
C THR A 119 25.02 16.57 5.03
N SER A 120 25.08 16.48 3.70
CA SER A 120 26.13 17.13 2.89
C SER A 120 26.05 18.66 2.99
N LYS A 121 24.84 19.24 2.99
CA LYS A 121 24.64 20.67 3.21
C LYS A 121 25.07 21.12 4.61
N ARG A 122 24.88 20.27 5.63
CA ARG A 122 25.38 20.51 7.00
C ARG A 122 26.89 20.34 7.11
N ARG A 123 27.48 19.36 6.42
CA ARG A 123 28.94 19.11 6.38
C ARG A 123 29.70 20.23 5.66
N ARG A 124 29.11 20.91 4.68
CA ARG A 124 29.74 22.06 4.01
C ARG A 124 30.03 23.26 4.93
N HIS A 125 29.47 23.29 6.14
CA HIS A 125 29.82 24.29 7.16
C HIS A 125 30.97 23.85 8.10
N HIS A 126 31.50 22.64 7.95
CA HIS A 126 32.64 22.14 8.73
C HIS A 126 33.82 21.89 7.78
N HIS A 127 34.77 22.84 7.71
CA HIS A 127 36.02 22.67 6.98
C HIS A 127 36.85 21.55 7.63
N PRO A 128 37.11 20.41 6.96
CA PRO A 128 38.06 19.44 7.50
C PRO A 128 39.49 19.94 7.25
N ASN A 129 40.37 19.72 8.21
CA ASN A 129 41.80 19.97 8.10
C ASN A 129 42.40 18.98 7.06
N PRO A 130 43.34 19.38 6.20
CA PRO A 130 43.78 18.58 5.05
C PRO A 130 44.64 17.35 5.38
N GLU A 131 44.89 17.03 6.65
CA GLU A 131 45.83 15.95 7.04
C GLU A 131 45.16 14.61 7.43
N ASP A 132 43.82 14.55 7.57
CA ASP A 132 43.10 13.30 7.95
C ASP A 132 42.55 12.51 6.74
N SER A 133 42.90 12.89 5.51
CA SER A 133 42.28 12.35 4.28
C SER A 133 42.67 10.91 3.91
N SER A 134 43.66 10.30 4.57
CA SER A 134 44.15 8.96 4.21
C SER A 134 43.52 7.80 4.99
N THR A 135 42.73 8.07 6.03
CA THR A 135 42.14 7.02 6.89
C THR A 135 40.60 7.01 6.92
N LEU A 136 39.94 7.88 6.15
CA LEU A 136 38.47 8.01 6.14
C LEU A 136 37.79 7.54 4.83
N VAL A 137 38.49 6.79 3.98
CA VAL A 137 37.92 6.25 2.72
C VAL A 137 37.10 4.97 2.94
N SER A 138 37.13 4.38 4.14
CA SER A 138 36.43 3.13 4.45
C SER A 138 35.61 3.24 5.75
N THR A 139 34.78 4.27 5.85
CA THR A 139 33.65 4.22 6.80
C THR A 139 32.37 4.15 5.99
N SER A 140 32.02 2.92 5.62
CA SER A 140 30.65 2.42 5.50
C SER A 140 29.60 3.52 5.50
N THR A 141 29.40 4.18 4.36
CA THR A 141 28.21 4.99 4.16
C THR A 141 27.05 4.01 4.21
N SER A 142 26.42 3.89 5.38
CA SER A 142 25.18 3.17 5.59
C SER A 142 24.28 3.48 4.40
N GLN A 143 24.09 2.49 3.53
CA GLN A 143 23.48 2.63 2.22
C GLN A 143 21.98 2.85 2.45
N PHE A 144 21.62 4.07 2.85
CA PHE A 144 20.22 4.42 3.06
C PHE A 144 19.49 4.20 1.76
N GLU A 145 18.48 3.32 1.81
CA GLU A 145 17.67 3.03 0.64
C GLU A 145 17.01 4.34 0.17
N PRO A 146 17.16 4.71 -1.11
CA PRO A 146 16.68 5.98 -1.60
C PRO A 146 15.16 6.04 -1.52
N ILE A 147 14.61 7.17 -1.08
CA ILE A 147 13.16 7.33 -0.94
C ILE A 147 12.51 7.73 -2.27
N PRO A 148 11.28 7.26 -2.55
CA PRO A 148 10.52 7.62 -3.75
C PRO A 148 9.85 8.99 -3.59
N LEU A 149 10.65 10.05 -3.43
CA LEU A 149 10.15 11.38 -3.06
C LEU A 149 9.07 11.92 -4.03
N PRO A 150 9.23 11.86 -5.37
CA PRO A 150 8.22 12.39 -6.30
C PRO A 150 6.88 11.65 -6.19
N ALA A 151 6.90 10.32 -6.08
CA ALA A 151 5.71 9.51 -5.89
C ALA A 151 5.04 9.78 -4.52
N LEU A 152 5.83 10.08 -3.49
CA LEU A 152 5.35 10.45 -2.17
C LEU A 152 4.68 11.84 -2.16
N VAL A 153 5.27 12.82 -2.86
CA VAL A 153 4.66 14.15 -3.06
C VAL A 153 3.35 14.03 -3.83
N LEU A 154 3.31 13.22 -4.89
CA LEU A 154 2.08 12.95 -5.64
C LEU A 154 1.01 12.33 -4.74
N HIS A 155 1.37 11.33 -3.92
CA HIS A 155 0.45 10.74 -2.95
C HIS A 155 -0.07 11.79 -1.97
N CYS A 156 0.81 12.61 -1.40
CA CYS A 156 0.47 13.66 -0.44
C CYS A 156 -0.47 14.71 -1.05
N LEU A 157 -0.26 15.08 -2.31
CA LEU A 157 -1.13 16.00 -3.03
C LEU A 157 -2.56 15.43 -3.11
N PHE A 158 -2.71 14.20 -3.60
CA PHE A 158 -4.02 13.58 -3.75
C PHE A 158 -4.71 13.29 -2.41
N SER A 159 -3.97 12.85 -1.39
CA SER A 159 -4.54 12.64 -0.06
C SER A 159 -5.00 13.96 0.57
N THR A 160 -4.24 15.04 0.38
CA THR A 160 -4.65 16.38 0.82
C THR A 160 -5.92 16.84 0.12
N ILE A 161 -6.03 16.63 -1.20
CA ILE A 161 -7.25 16.94 -1.95
C ILE A 161 -8.45 16.16 -1.41
N LEU A 162 -8.30 14.85 -1.14
CA LEU A 162 -9.38 14.03 -0.57
C LEU A 162 -9.78 14.48 0.83
N ILE A 163 -8.81 14.81 1.69
CA ILE A 163 -9.09 15.34 3.03
C ILE A 163 -9.83 16.67 2.92
N LEU A 164 -9.38 17.60 2.07
CA LEU A 164 -10.05 18.88 1.85
C LEU A 164 -11.46 18.72 1.28
N ALA A 165 -11.69 17.75 0.38
CA ALA A 165 -13.01 17.43 -0.14
C ALA A 165 -13.96 16.94 0.96
N SER A 166 -13.45 16.18 1.93
CA SER A 166 -14.23 15.65 3.05
C SER A 166 -14.68 16.69 4.08
N ILE A 167 -14.02 17.86 4.14
CA ILE A 167 -14.38 18.97 5.06
C ILE A 167 -15.82 19.47 4.82
N ARG A 168 -16.37 19.25 3.63
CA ARG A 168 -17.76 19.62 3.30
C ARG A 168 -18.81 18.72 3.95
N ILE A 169 -18.41 17.60 4.56
CA ILE A 169 -19.32 16.68 5.24
C ILE A 169 -19.60 17.25 6.66
N PRO A 170 -20.86 17.58 7.00
CA PRO A 170 -21.20 18.28 8.25
C PRO A 170 -20.84 17.52 9.54
N HIS A 171 -20.91 16.19 9.50
CA HIS A 171 -20.72 15.34 10.68
C HIS A 171 -19.43 14.51 10.56
N PRO A 172 -18.48 14.64 11.51
CA PRO A 172 -17.26 13.83 11.52
C PRO A 172 -17.52 12.32 11.56
N GLN A 173 -18.65 11.93 12.14
CA GLN A 173 -19.12 10.55 12.25
C GLN A 173 -19.39 9.91 10.89
N ASP A 174 -19.77 10.72 9.88
CA ASP A 174 -20.07 10.27 8.53
C ASP A 174 -18.86 10.39 7.59
N ALA A 175 -17.96 11.36 7.85
CA ALA A 175 -16.81 11.64 6.98
C ALA A 175 -15.77 10.52 6.97
N TYR A 176 -15.44 9.95 8.14
CA TYR A 176 -14.44 8.88 8.23
C TYR A 176 -14.93 7.58 7.56
N PRO A 177 -16.14 7.04 7.85
CA PRO A 177 -16.66 5.88 7.14
C PRO A 177 -16.81 6.11 5.63
N PHE A 178 -17.13 7.32 5.20
CA PHE A 178 -17.19 7.67 3.77
C PHE A 178 -15.82 7.57 3.09
N LEU A 179 -14.77 8.17 3.67
CA LEU A 179 -13.42 8.10 3.12
C LEU A 179 -12.87 6.66 3.11
N VAL A 180 -13.07 5.94 4.22
CA VAL A 180 -12.70 4.52 4.31
C VAL A 180 -13.49 3.72 3.27
N GLY A 181 -14.78 4.00 3.10
CA GLY A 181 -15.65 3.36 2.12
C GLY A 181 -15.16 3.54 0.68
N ILE A 182 -14.78 4.76 0.27
CA ILE A 182 -14.21 4.99 -1.08
C ILE A 182 -12.91 4.19 -1.26
N TYR A 183 -12.04 4.17 -0.24
CA TYR A 183 -10.80 3.40 -0.28
C TYR A 183 -11.06 1.89 -0.39
N THR A 184 -11.83 1.30 0.53
CA THR A 184 -12.04 -0.16 0.58
C THR A 184 -12.87 -0.64 -0.61
N TYR A 185 -13.85 0.15 -1.07
CA TYR A 185 -14.62 -0.19 -2.27
C TYR A 185 -13.74 -0.22 -3.52
N THR A 186 -12.96 0.84 -3.75
CA THR A 186 -12.19 1.01 -4.99
C THR A 186 -10.90 0.20 -5.00
N ILE A 187 -10.13 0.24 -3.90
CA ILE A 187 -8.82 -0.40 -3.80
C ILE A 187 -8.98 -1.85 -3.36
N ASP A 188 -9.64 -2.15 -2.25
CA ASP A 188 -9.65 -3.52 -1.73
C ASP A 188 -10.60 -4.42 -2.53
N ALA A 189 -11.85 -4.02 -2.73
CA ALA A 189 -12.86 -4.86 -3.37
C ALA A 189 -12.75 -4.88 -4.90
N MET A 190 -12.79 -3.72 -5.57
CA MET A 190 -12.77 -3.67 -7.03
C MET A 190 -11.45 -4.18 -7.64
N SER A 191 -10.29 -3.85 -7.06
CA SER A 191 -9.02 -4.38 -7.57
C SER A 191 -8.93 -5.90 -7.41
N ALA A 192 -9.44 -6.47 -6.31
CA ALA A 192 -9.50 -7.91 -6.11
C ALA A 192 -10.40 -8.60 -7.14
N ILE A 193 -11.53 -7.99 -7.51
CA ILE A 193 -12.39 -8.45 -8.62
C ILE A 193 -11.61 -8.43 -9.94
N CYS A 194 -10.95 -7.32 -10.28
CA CYS A 194 -10.17 -7.21 -11.52
C CYS A 194 -9.03 -8.24 -11.57
N LEU A 195 -8.29 -8.42 -10.48
CA LEU A 195 -7.20 -9.38 -10.37
C LEU A 195 -7.69 -10.82 -10.49
N SER A 196 -8.75 -11.18 -9.76
CA SER A 196 -9.33 -12.52 -9.81
C SER A 196 -9.92 -12.85 -11.19
N LEU A 197 -10.61 -11.90 -11.84
CA LEU A 197 -11.09 -12.05 -13.21
C LEU A 197 -9.92 -12.24 -14.19
N GLY A 198 -8.86 -11.43 -14.08
CA GLY A 198 -7.65 -11.57 -14.89
C GLY A 198 -7.01 -12.95 -14.74
N LEU A 199 -6.88 -13.45 -13.51
CA LEU A 199 -6.36 -14.79 -13.24
C LEU A 199 -7.23 -15.90 -13.84
N ILE A 200 -8.56 -15.81 -13.71
CA ILE A 200 -9.50 -16.77 -14.29
C ILE A 200 -9.35 -16.77 -15.82
N LEU A 201 -9.36 -15.60 -16.46
CA LEU A 201 -9.25 -15.49 -17.91
C LEU A 201 -7.92 -16.03 -18.44
N MET A 202 -6.81 -15.71 -17.78
CA MET A 202 -5.48 -16.24 -18.15
C MET A 202 -5.41 -17.77 -18.01
N ARG A 203 -6.14 -18.37 -17.06
CA ARG A 203 -6.18 -19.83 -16.88
C ARG A 203 -7.17 -20.54 -17.80
N LEU A 204 -8.19 -19.84 -18.29
CA LEU A 204 -9.14 -20.38 -19.27
C LEU A 204 -8.56 -20.37 -20.70
N HIS A 205 -7.75 -19.35 -21.03
CA HIS A 205 -7.19 -19.19 -22.36
C HIS A 205 -5.82 -19.86 -22.51
N SER A 206 -5.78 -20.98 -23.25
CA SER A 206 -4.60 -21.85 -23.38
C SER A 206 -3.41 -21.26 -24.14
N THR A 207 -3.54 -20.09 -24.78
CA THR A 207 -2.47 -19.49 -25.59
C THR A 207 -1.52 -18.61 -24.80
N SER A 208 -1.79 -18.37 -23.51
CA SER A 208 -0.85 -17.63 -22.67
C SER A 208 0.30 -18.55 -22.24
N ALA A 209 1.54 -18.16 -22.54
CA ALA A 209 2.76 -18.79 -22.00
C ALA A 209 2.81 -18.78 -20.44
N TRP A 210 1.81 -18.20 -19.78
CA TRP A 210 1.63 -18.19 -18.33
C TRP A 210 1.71 -19.56 -17.67
N ASN A 211 1.28 -20.62 -18.35
CA ASN A 211 1.39 -21.97 -17.78
C ASN A 211 2.85 -22.42 -17.60
N THR A 212 3.79 -21.79 -18.31
CA THR A 212 5.23 -22.01 -18.18
C THR A 212 5.81 -21.28 -16.95
N TYR A 213 5.23 -20.15 -16.57
CA TYR A 213 5.69 -19.35 -15.41
C TYR A 213 5.05 -19.77 -14.09
N SER A 214 3.87 -20.37 -14.11
CA SER A 214 3.16 -20.78 -12.89
C SER A 214 3.11 -22.29 -12.75
N THR A 215 3.94 -22.81 -11.85
CA THR A 215 4.04 -24.23 -11.47
C THR A 215 2.84 -24.74 -10.64
N SER A 216 1.92 -23.85 -10.27
CA SER A 216 0.76 -24.19 -9.44
C SER A 216 -0.32 -24.93 -10.23
N ASN A 217 -1.00 -25.88 -9.56
CA ASN A 217 -2.09 -26.64 -10.14
C ASN A 217 -3.19 -25.70 -10.68
N ARG A 218 -3.54 -25.87 -11.96
CA ARG A 218 -4.58 -25.09 -12.66
C ARG A 218 -5.88 -25.01 -11.86
N TRP A 219 -6.35 -26.12 -11.32
CA TRP A 219 -7.63 -26.18 -10.60
C TRP A 219 -7.59 -25.43 -9.28
N VAL A 220 -6.47 -25.48 -8.56
CA VAL A 220 -6.29 -24.72 -7.32
C VAL A 220 -6.28 -23.21 -7.64
N SER A 221 -5.51 -22.81 -8.65
CA SER A 221 -5.45 -21.41 -9.11
C SER A 221 -6.83 -20.90 -9.56
N LEU A 222 -7.61 -21.72 -10.26
CA LEU A 222 -8.95 -21.36 -10.72
C LEU A 222 -9.94 -21.24 -9.54
N SER A 223 -9.94 -22.21 -8.62
CA SER A 223 -10.79 -22.20 -7.43
C SER A 223 -10.53 -20.97 -6.56
N VAL A 224 -9.26 -20.64 -6.31
CA VAL A 224 -8.90 -19.43 -5.55
C VAL A 224 -9.38 -18.18 -6.26
N GLY A 225 -9.19 -18.08 -7.57
CA GLY A 225 -9.71 -16.96 -8.37
C GLY A 225 -11.21 -16.80 -8.24
N ILE A 226 -11.99 -17.88 -8.40
CA ILE A 226 -13.46 -17.86 -8.28
C ILE A 226 -13.91 -17.47 -6.87
N ILE A 227 -13.27 -18.03 -5.83
CA ILE A 227 -13.60 -17.71 -4.44
C ILE A 227 -13.38 -16.21 -4.17
N VAL A 228 -12.23 -15.66 -4.55
CA VAL A 228 -11.91 -14.25 -4.37
C VAL A 228 -12.86 -13.36 -5.17
N PHE A 229 -13.17 -13.74 -6.42
CA PHE A 229 -14.12 -13.00 -7.26
C PHE A 229 -15.51 -12.94 -6.62
N CYS A 230 -16.07 -14.08 -6.22
CA CYS A 230 -17.39 -14.14 -5.59
C CYS A 230 -17.43 -13.40 -4.24
N ALA A 231 -16.40 -13.59 -3.40
CA ALA A 231 -16.31 -12.95 -2.09
C ALA A 231 -16.26 -11.41 -2.20
N ASN A 232 -15.57 -10.86 -3.21
CA ASN A 232 -15.47 -9.41 -3.40
C ASN A 232 -16.62 -8.82 -4.23
N THR A 233 -17.33 -9.64 -5.00
CA THR A 233 -18.54 -9.19 -5.72
C THR A 233 -19.67 -8.83 -4.74
N PHE A 234 -19.82 -9.57 -3.64
CA PHE A 234 -20.83 -9.29 -2.62
C PHE A 234 -20.76 -7.86 -2.06
N PRO A 235 -19.65 -7.36 -1.47
CA PRO A 235 -19.60 -6.01 -0.93
C PRO A 235 -19.79 -4.93 -2.01
N VAL A 236 -19.32 -5.18 -3.24
CA VAL A 236 -19.51 -4.24 -4.37
C VAL A 236 -20.99 -4.11 -4.74
N ALA A 237 -21.73 -5.21 -4.75
CA ALA A 237 -23.16 -5.23 -5.02
C ALA A 237 -24.01 -4.74 -3.83
N ALA A 238 -23.61 -5.07 -2.60
CA ALA A 238 -24.34 -4.73 -1.39
C ALA A 238 -24.46 -3.21 -1.18
N LEU A 239 -23.41 -2.44 -1.49
CA LEU A 239 -23.44 -0.98 -1.37
C LEU A 239 -24.38 -0.29 -2.36
N TRP A 240 -24.88 -1.00 -3.38
CA TRP A 240 -25.91 -0.47 -4.28
C TRP A 240 -27.34 -0.61 -3.72
N ILE A 241 -27.49 -1.17 -2.52
CA ILE A 241 -28.77 -1.36 -1.85
C ILE A 241 -28.89 -0.32 -0.72
N PRO A 242 -29.92 0.56 -0.73
CA PRO A 242 -30.07 1.58 0.29
C PRO A 242 -30.40 0.98 1.66
N GLU A 243 -29.73 1.47 2.70
CA GLU A 243 -30.09 1.16 4.08
C GLU A 243 -31.38 1.90 4.48
N LYS A 244 -32.36 1.15 4.97
CA LYS A 244 -33.63 1.73 5.45
C LYS A 244 -33.46 2.20 6.90
N GLY A 245 -33.70 3.48 7.16
CA GLY A 245 -33.86 4.01 8.53
C GLY A 245 -32.67 4.77 9.12
N LEU A 246 -31.52 4.87 8.43
CA LEU A 246 -30.44 5.78 8.81
C LEU A 246 -30.47 7.05 7.96
N THR A 247 -30.65 8.21 8.59
CA THR A 247 -30.44 9.52 7.95
C THR A 247 -28.95 9.85 7.94
N ALA A 248 -28.18 9.18 7.09
CA ALA A 248 -26.78 9.53 6.88
C ALA A 248 -26.69 10.86 6.11
N SER A 249 -25.73 11.74 6.48
CA SER A 249 -25.52 12.99 5.74
C SER A 249 -25.00 12.76 4.32
N VAL A 250 -24.45 11.58 4.04
CA VAL A 250 -23.90 11.20 2.74
C VAL A 250 -24.84 10.19 2.06
N PRO A 251 -25.29 10.46 0.81
CA PRO A 251 -26.11 9.51 0.07
C PRO A 251 -25.40 8.16 -0.16
N TRP A 252 -26.13 7.06 0.03
CA TRP A 252 -25.61 5.68 -0.09
C TRP A 252 -24.91 5.38 -1.42
N TYR A 253 -25.38 5.97 -2.52
CA TYR A 253 -24.82 5.74 -3.86
C TYR A 253 -23.49 6.48 -4.11
N MET A 254 -23.06 7.40 -3.23
CA MET A 254 -21.86 8.21 -3.45
C MET A 254 -20.58 7.36 -3.50
N VAL A 255 -20.41 6.44 -2.55
CA VAL A 255 -19.25 5.54 -2.51
C VAL A 255 -19.16 4.69 -3.78
N PRO A 256 -20.20 3.93 -4.17
CA PRO A 256 -20.11 3.07 -5.35
C PRO A 256 -19.99 3.86 -6.65
N THR A 257 -20.65 5.02 -6.78
CA THR A 257 -20.51 5.87 -7.98
C THR A 257 -19.09 6.42 -8.15
N ILE A 258 -18.45 6.88 -7.06
CA ILE A 258 -17.05 7.33 -7.09
C ILE A 258 -16.12 6.17 -7.46
N GLY A 259 -16.33 4.98 -6.86
CA GLY A 259 -15.51 3.80 -7.16
C GLY A 259 -15.57 3.39 -8.64
N TRP A 260 -16.78 3.29 -9.20
CA TRP A 260 -16.96 2.99 -10.62
C TRP A 260 -16.41 4.08 -11.54
N ALA A 261 -16.54 5.37 -11.17
CA ALA A 261 -15.95 6.47 -11.93
C ALA A 261 -14.42 6.39 -11.96
N LEU A 262 -13.77 6.04 -10.84
CA LEU A 262 -12.32 5.88 -10.76
C LEU A 262 -11.82 4.70 -11.61
N VAL A 263 -12.50 3.55 -11.52
CA VAL A 263 -12.13 2.38 -12.33
C VAL A 263 -12.37 2.63 -13.82
N LEU A 264 -13.52 3.22 -14.18
CA LEU A 264 -13.80 3.58 -15.57
C LEU A 264 -12.77 4.60 -16.08
N GLY A 265 -12.40 5.60 -15.29
CA GLY A 265 -11.35 6.55 -15.62
C GLY A 265 -10.00 5.88 -15.88
N GLY A 266 -9.64 4.87 -15.08
CA GLY A 266 -8.44 4.05 -15.31
C GLY A 266 -8.49 3.24 -16.61
N VAL A 267 -9.64 2.62 -16.91
CA VAL A 267 -9.84 1.87 -18.18
C VAL A 267 -9.79 2.80 -19.38
N LEU A 268 -10.43 3.97 -19.31
CA LEU A 268 -10.39 4.98 -20.37
C LEU A 268 -8.99 5.52 -20.58
N TYR A 269 -8.25 5.79 -19.50
CA TYR A 269 -6.85 6.19 -19.57
C TYR A 269 -6.01 5.11 -20.27
N TRP A 270 -6.14 3.85 -19.85
CA TRP A 270 -5.44 2.73 -20.49
C TRP A 270 -5.81 2.59 -21.97
N ALA A 271 -7.09 2.71 -22.33
CA ALA A 271 -7.53 2.62 -23.71
C ALA A 271 -6.96 3.76 -24.56
N GLY A 272 -6.96 4.99 -24.03
CA GLY A 272 -6.30 6.13 -24.66
C GLY A 272 -4.81 5.91 -24.84
N PHE A 273 -4.13 5.43 -23.80
CA PHE A 273 -2.70 5.13 -23.87
C PHE A 273 -2.38 4.02 -24.88
N LYS A 274 -3.15 2.93 -24.89
CA LYS A 274 -2.91 1.78 -25.76
C LYS A 274 -3.25 2.05 -27.23
N TYR A 275 -4.35 2.76 -27.50
CA TYR A 275 -4.88 2.92 -28.85
C TYR A 275 -4.63 4.32 -29.44
N ALA A 276 -4.72 5.39 -28.64
CA ALA A 276 -4.59 6.76 -29.16
C ALA A 276 -3.12 7.22 -29.24
N VAL A 277 -2.27 6.86 -28.27
CA VAL A 277 -0.87 7.30 -28.25
C VAL A 277 -0.05 6.74 -29.43
N PRO A 278 -0.14 5.45 -29.81
CA PRO A 278 0.57 4.94 -30.98
C PRO A 278 0.10 5.61 -32.27
N VAL A 279 -1.20 5.92 -32.39
CA VAL A 279 -1.74 6.64 -33.56
C VAL A 279 -1.16 8.07 -33.63
N TRP A 280 -1.08 8.76 -32.50
CA TRP A 280 -0.51 10.11 -32.42
C TRP A 280 1.01 10.12 -32.70
N LEU A 281 1.72 9.09 -32.24
CA LEU A 281 3.17 8.92 -32.44
C LEU A 281 3.53 8.11 -33.70
N LYS A 282 2.62 7.99 -34.67
CA LYS A 282 2.85 7.34 -35.98
C LYS A 282 3.38 5.90 -35.87
N GLY A 283 2.83 5.11 -34.97
CA GLY A 283 3.19 3.70 -34.78
C GLY A 283 4.37 3.46 -33.85
N ALA A 284 4.86 4.49 -33.14
CA ALA A 284 5.88 4.29 -32.12
C ALA A 284 5.37 3.40 -30.98
N VAL A 285 6.20 2.44 -30.59
CA VAL A 285 5.99 1.56 -29.45
C VAL A 285 6.86 2.05 -28.30
N LEU A 286 6.31 2.02 -27.09
CA LEU A 286 7.07 2.34 -25.89
C LEU A 286 7.97 1.14 -25.56
N GLU A 287 9.28 1.34 -25.69
CA GLU A 287 10.28 0.40 -25.23
C GLU A 287 10.75 0.81 -23.83
N VAL A 288 10.56 -0.09 -22.87
CA VAL A 288 11.02 0.07 -21.50
C VAL A 288 12.10 -0.96 -21.23
N LYS A 289 13.31 -0.49 -20.93
CA LYS A 289 14.43 -1.34 -20.55
C LYS A 289 14.81 -1.07 -19.11
N ARG A 290 14.96 -2.14 -18.32
CA ARG A 290 15.39 -2.09 -16.93
C ARG A 290 16.68 -2.87 -16.77
N ASP A 291 17.76 -2.14 -16.54
CA ASP A 291 19.07 -2.75 -16.36
C ASP A 291 19.43 -2.71 -14.86
N PRO A 292 19.65 -3.88 -14.20
CA PRO A 292 20.01 -3.91 -12.79
C PRO A 292 21.43 -3.41 -12.58
N VAL A 293 21.62 -2.56 -11.58
CA VAL A 293 22.94 -2.08 -11.15
C VAL A 293 23.41 -2.97 -10.01
N ILE A 294 24.29 -3.91 -10.32
CA ILE A 294 24.82 -4.88 -9.37
C ILE A 294 26.17 -4.37 -8.86
N ARG A 295 26.37 -4.36 -7.54
CA ARG A 295 27.68 -4.14 -6.90
C ARG A 295 28.09 -5.40 -6.18
N VAL A 296 29.40 -5.58 -6.03
CA VAL A 296 29.97 -6.67 -5.23
C VAL A 296 30.23 -6.11 -3.83
N ASP A 297 29.68 -6.76 -2.81
CA ASP A 297 29.88 -6.39 -1.41
C ASP A 297 31.31 -6.77 -0.94
N GLU A 298 31.72 -6.31 0.24
CA GLU A 298 33.04 -6.58 0.84
C GLU A 298 33.32 -8.10 0.99
N GLU A 299 32.26 -8.90 1.08
CA GLU A 299 32.28 -10.36 1.22
C GLU A 299 32.27 -11.10 -0.15
N GLY A 300 32.28 -10.37 -1.27
CA GLY A 300 32.26 -10.94 -2.61
C GLY A 300 30.86 -11.32 -3.13
N HIS A 301 29.79 -10.97 -2.41
CA HIS A 301 28.41 -11.24 -2.80
C HIS A 301 27.86 -10.19 -3.79
N PHE A 302 27.14 -10.62 -4.82
CA PHE A 302 26.46 -9.73 -5.75
C PHE A 302 25.18 -9.16 -5.13
N VAL A 303 25.15 -7.85 -4.90
CA VAL A 303 24.00 -7.12 -4.36
C VAL A 303 23.46 -6.19 -5.45
N GLN A 304 22.18 -6.32 -5.77
CA GLN A 304 21.50 -5.34 -6.64
C GLN A 304 21.29 -4.06 -5.83
N VAL A 305 22.04 -3.02 -6.18
CA VAL A 305 22.01 -1.72 -5.50
C VAL A 305 20.96 -0.79 -6.09
N GLY A 306 20.55 -1.04 -7.32
CA GLY A 306 19.47 -0.30 -7.96
C GLY A 306 19.16 -0.84 -9.34
N GLU A 307 18.42 -0.05 -10.11
CA GLU A 307 18.14 -0.30 -11.52
C GLU A 307 18.13 1.02 -12.27
N MET A 308 18.62 0.99 -13.50
CA MET A 308 18.49 2.07 -14.45
C MET A 308 17.29 1.78 -15.35
N VAL A 309 16.39 2.75 -15.47
CA VAL A 309 15.15 2.61 -16.24
C VAL A 309 15.23 3.54 -17.45
N TYR A 310 15.24 2.94 -18.63
CA TYR A 310 15.24 3.65 -19.91
C TYR A 310 13.85 3.53 -20.53
N GLN A 311 13.29 4.66 -20.94
CA GLN A 311 11.99 4.73 -21.60
C GLN A 311 12.17 5.48 -22.91
N LYS A 312 11.91 4.81 -24.04
CA LYS A 312 11.97 5.43 -25.35
C LYS A 312 10.76 5.05 -26.20
N TRP A 313 10.27 5.99 -26.99
CA TRP A 313 9.29 5.71 -28.02
C TRP A 313 10.05 5.45 -29.32
N ALA A 314 9.94 4.23 -29.85
CA ALA A 314 10.65 3.81 -31.06
C ALA A 314 9.66 3.18 -32.05
N VAL A 315 9.78 3.52 -33.33
CA VAL A 315 8.99 2.88 -34.39
C VAL A 315 9.73 1.58 -34.76
N PRO A 316 9.12 0.39 -34.64
CA PRO A 316 9.76 -0.85 -35.03
C PRO A 316 10.11 -0.84 -36.52
N GLU A 317 11.39 -1.05 -36.86
CA GLU A 317 11.77 -1.31 -38.24
C GLU A 317 11.39 -2.75 -38.61
N GLY A 318 11.09 -2.97 -39.90
CA GLY A 318 10.91 -4.32 -40.42
C GLY A 318 12.20 -5.12 -40.26
N GLU A 319 12.06 -6.44 -40.10
CA GLU A 319 13.14 -7.39 -39.82
C GLU A 319 14.41 -7.12 -40.65
N ASP A 320 15.51 -6.74 -39.98
CA ASP A 320 16.84 -6.85 -40.56
C ASP A 320 17.19 -8.35 -40.71
N GLU A 321 17.90 -8.72 -41.79
CA GLU A 321 18.18 -10.11 -42.24
C GLU A 321 18.89 -11.01 -41.20
N ASP A 322 19.26 -10.47 -40.04
CA ASP A 322 19.94 -11.12 -38.92
C ASP A 322 19.09 -11.23 -37.64
N GLY A 323 17.77 -11.04 -37.73
CA GLY A 323 16.82 -11.44 -36.67
C GLY A 323 16.80 -10.55 -35.42
N GLY A 324 17.40 -9.35 -35.50
CA GLY A 324 17.25 -8.29 -34.50
C GLY A 324 16.45 -7.13 -35.08
N MET A 325 15.46 -6.62 -34.34
CA MET A 325 14.78 -5.37 -34.72
C MET A 325 15.75 -4.18 -34.53
N GLY A 326 16.23 -3.61 -35.64
CA GLY A 326 16.83 -2.29 -35.69
C GLY A 326 15.80 -1.19 -35.38
N TYR A 327 16.25 -0.08 -34.79
CA TYR A 327 15.40 1.07 -34.50
C TYR A 327 16.16 2.37 -34.81
N ARG A 328 15.67 3.16 -35.77
CA ARG A 328 16.23 4.47 -36.11
C ARG A 328 15.72 5.59 -35.18
N ASN A 329 16.66 6.16 -34.42
CA ASN A 329 16.67 7.50 -33.81
C ASN A 329 15.31 8.11 -33.38
N GLY A 330 14.92 7.84 -32.14
CA GLY A 330 13.95 8.64 -31.39
C GLY A 330 14.65 9.46 -30.30
N TYR A 331 14.25 10.73 -30.14
CA TYR A 331 14.84 11.72 -29.22
C TYR A 331 15.18 11.14 -27.84
N VAL A 332 16.48 11.14 -27.52
CA VAL A 332 17.00 10.78 -26.20
C VAL A 332 16.54 11.84 -25.20
N MET A 333 15.66 11.45 -24.28
CA MET A 333 15.40 12.24 -23.06
C MET A 333 16.16 11.56 -21.92
N GLU A 334 17.43 11.93 -21.76
CA GLU A 334 18.25 11.58 -20.58
C GLU A 334 17.73 12.34 -19.36
N SER A 335 17.58 11.67 -18.21
CA SER A 335 17.35 12.31 -16.91
C SER A 335 18.01 11.57 -15.76
#